data_AF-A0AAD1YEX1-F1
#
_entry.id   AF-A0AAD1YEX1-F1
#
_cell.length_a   1.000
_cell.length_b   1.000
_cell.length_c   1.000
_cell.angle_alpha   90.00
_cell.angle_beta   90.00
_cell.angle_gamma   90.00
#
_symmetry.space_group_name_H-M   'P 1'
#
loop_
_entity.id
_entity.type
_entity.pdbx_description
1 polymer ?
#
loop_
_entity_poly.entity_id
_entity_poly.type
_entity_poly.pdbx_seq_one_letter_code
_entity_poly.pdbx_strand_id
1 'polypeptide(L)'
;MKKGKIAIGVVGLLLITILLGTSSGNIYLKKKHFNTTNELLYNLGTNKLQSYNKQGVKYETDSSKECMSKRKRLTYSDFYPSKIEIKDIIDLDEKSKKAILDDYYRFTENYLVSNRKINLIEPIRLKAKVYYDSGASYEDGKYIESYSEENSVITLVAIDEGEGFVIDYIVSEEEIQ
;
A
#
# COMPACT_ATOMS: atom_id res chain seq x y z
N MET A 1 -36.64 -42.02 25.26
CA MET A 1 -35.18 -42.07 24.99
C MET A 1 -35.00 -41.81 23.51
N LYS A 2 -34.51 -40.62 23.11
CA LYS A 2 -33.13 -40.34 22.63
C LYS A 2 -32.67 -41.36 21.58
N LYS A 3 -32.12 -41.02 20.41
CA LYS A 3 -31.66 -39.81 19.71
C LYS A 3 -31.48 -40.29 18.26
N GLY A 4 -31.77 -39.50 17.25
CA GLY A 4 -30.73 -38.72 16.60
C GLY A 4 -30.62 -39.10 15.13
N LYS A 5 -31.04 -38.20 14.25
CA LYS A 5 -30.58 -38.11 12.87
C LYS A 5 -30.41 -36.62 12.56
N ILE A 6 -29.49 -36.35 11.64
CA ILE A 6 -29.08 -35.05 11.08
C ILE A 6 -27.81 -34.50 11.74
N ALA A 7 -26.66 -34.94 11.22
CA ALA A 7 -25.38 -34.24 11.30
C ALA A 7 -24.42 -34.73 10.21
N ILE A 8 -24.82 -34.67 8.93
CA ILE A 8 -23.91 -34.98 7.80
C ILE A 8 -23.91 -33.85 6.74
N GLY A 9 -24.96 -33.02 6.66
CA GLY A 9 -25.05 -31.95 5.65
C GLY A 9 -24.25 -30.67 5.94
N VAL A 10 -23.85 -30.42 7.19
CA VAL A 10 -23.23 -29.12 7.56
C VAL A 10 -21.72 -29.09 7.31
N VAL A 11 -21.04 -30.25 7.36
CA VAL A 11 -19.58 -30.31 7.18
C VAL A 11 -19.16 -30.16 5.72
N GLY A 12 -19.95 -30.73 4.79
CA GLY A 12 -19.67 -30.60 3.35
C GLY A 12 -19.86 -29.18 2.81
N LEU A 13 -20.85 -28.43 3.33
CA LEU A 13 -21.11 -27.07 2.89
C LEU A 13 -20.02 -26.08 3.37
N LEU A 14 -19.48 -26.30 4.57
CA LEU A 14 -18.35 -25.51 5.11
C LEU A 14 -17.05 -25.70 4.31
N LEU A 15 -16.78 -26.91 3.81
CA LEU A 15 -15.60 -27.16 2.98
C LEU A 15 -15.72 -26.51 1.60
N ILE A 16 -16.92 -26.49 1.03
CA ILE A 16 -17.18 -25.86 -0.27
C ILE A 16 -17.12 -24.32 -0.16
N THR A 17 -17.57 -23.71 0.94
CA THR A 17 -17.42 -22.26 1.13
C THR A 17 -15.97 -21.84 1.39
N ILE A 18 -15.15 -22.68 2.04
CA ILE A 18 -13.70 -22.43 2.16
C ILE A 18 -13.02 -22.52 0.78
N LEU A 19 -13.32 -23.55 -0.03
CA LEU A 19 -12.74 -23.69 -1.37
C LEU A 19 -13.22 -22.63 -2.38
N LEU A 20 -14.50 -22.25 -2.34
CA LEU A 20 -15.02 -21.16 -3.19
C LEU A 20 -14.57 -19.78 -2.70
N GLY A 21 -14.34 -19.61 -1.39
CA GLY A 21 -13.73 -18.42 -0.81
C GLY A 21 -12.26 -18.23 -1.18
N THR A 22 -11.57 -19.31 -1.58
CA THR A 22 -10.18 -19.25 -2.10
C THR A 22 -10.08 -19.02 -3.60
N SER A 23 -11.20 -18.85 -4.32
CA SER A 23 -11.21 -18.48 -5.74
C SER A 23 -10.94 -16.99 -5.99
N SER A 24 -10.55 -16.21 -4.98
CA SER A 24 -10.07 -14.85 -5.17
C SER A 24 -8.59 -14.88 -5.48
N GLY A 25 -8.22 -14.59 -6.74
CA GLY A 25 -6.84 -14.65 -7.23
C GLY A 25 -5.84 -14.05 -6.24
N ASN A 26 -4.79 -14.84 -5.93
CA ASN A 26 -3.62 -14.49 -5.10
C ASN A 26 -3.68 -13.12 -4.42
N ILE A 27 -4.56 -12.96 -3.43
CA ILE A 27 -4.57 -11.75 -2.59
C ILE A 27 -3.31 -11.83 -1.75
N TYR A 28 -2.47 -10.79 -1.84
CA TYR A 28 -1.26 -10.71 -1.04
C TYR A 28 -1.61 -10.73 0.46
N LEU A 29 -1.03 -11.67 1.20
CA LEU A 29 -1.15 -11.76 2.65
C LEU A 29 0.02 -11.02 3.28
N LYS A 30 -0.31 -9.97 4.05
CA LYS A 30 0.67 -9.19 4.82
C LYS A 30 1.36 -10.06 5.85
N LYS A 31 2.68 -9.92 5.93
CA LYS A 31 3.57 -10.59 6.88
C LYS A 31 4.16 -9.59 7.87
N LYS A 32 4.29 -8.32 7.48
CA LYS A 32 4.84 -7.25 8.31
C LYS A 32 3.71 -6.40 8.88
N HIS A 33 3.86 -6.05 10.15
CA HIS A 33 2.94 -5.18 10.88
C HIS A 33 3.74 -3.95 11.31
N PHE A 34 3.23 -2.76 10.96
CA PHE A 34 3.85 -1.49 11.33
C PHE A 34 3.07 -0.91 12.50
N ASN A 35 3.66 -0.87 13.69
CA ASN A 35 2.95 -0.39 14.89
C ASN A 35 2.89 1.13 14.95
N THR A 36 3.74 1.81 14.17
CA THR A 36 3.79 3.27 14.08
C THR A 36 3.93 3.72 12.63
N THR A 37 3.53 4.95 12.35
CA THR A 37 3.77 5.58 11.04
C THR A 37 5.26 5.75 10.75
N ASN A 38 6.12 5.92 11.76
CA ASN A 38 7.57 5.94 11.57
C ASN A 38 8.13 4.62 11.04
N GLU A 39 7.65 3.46 11.52
CA GLU A 39 8.07 2.16 10.99
C GLU A 39 7.63 1.96 9.53
N LEU A 40 6.42 2.41 9.20
CA LEU A 40 5.87 2.41 7.85
C LEU A 40 6.71 3.30 6.91
N LEU A 41 6.99 4.54 7.33
CA LEU A 41 7.80 5.50 6.57
C LEU A 41 9.25 5.01 6.42
N TYR A 42 9.83 4.41 7.45
CA TYR A 42 11.15 3.80 7.35
C TYR A 42 11.17 2.70 6.27
N ASN A 43 10.16 1.83 6.23
CA ASN A 43 10.05 0.81 5.21
C ASN A 43 9.90 1.41 3.80
N LEU A 44 9.04 2.43 3.67
CA LEU A 44 8.81 3.16 2.42
C LEU A 44 10.09 3.83 1.90
N GLY A 45 10.85 4.49 2.79
CA GLY A 45 12.03 5.29 2.45
C GLY A 45 13.33 4.51 2.25
N THR A 46 13.38 3.24 2.65
CA THR A 46 14.62 2.43 2.61
C THR A 46 14.57 1.29 1.59
N ASN A 47 13.38 0.87 1.16
CA ASN A 47 13.21 -0.29 0.30
C ASN A 47 12.83 0.09 -1.13
N LYS A 48 13.14 -0.81 -2.06
CA LYS A 48 12.55 -0.77 -3.40
C LYS A 48 11.07 -1.08 -3.31
N LEU A 49 10.27 -0.38 -4.10
CA LEU A 49 8.84 -0.57 -4.24
C LEU A 49 8.50 -1.36 -5.51
N GLN A 50 9.33 -1.23 -6.54
CA GLN A 50 9.24 -2.01 -7.78
C GLN A 50 10.62 -2.57 -8.14
N SER A 51 10.63 -3.72 -8.82
CA SER A 51 11.86 -4.36 -9.29
C SER A 51 11.59 -5.28 -10.48
N TYR A 52 12.64 -5.87 -11.04
CA TYR A 52 12.59 -6.82 -12.15
C TYR A 52 12.95 -8.23 -11.69
N ASN A 53 12.18 -9.22 -12.14
CA ASN A 53 12.53 -10.62 -11.89
C ASN A 53 13.60 -11.10 -12.90
N LYS A 54 14.02 -12.37 -12.78
CA LYS A 54 15.05 -12.96 -13.66
C LYS A 54 14.65 -13.00 -15.14
N GLN A 55 13.38 -12.83 -15.47
CA GLN A 55 12.84 -12.80 -16.82
C GLN A 55 12.64 -11.37 -17.35
N GLY A 56 13.04 -10.35 -16.58
CA GLY A 56 12.84 -8.95 -16.96
C GLY A 56 11.40 -8.47 -16.82
N VAL A 57 10.57 -9.22 -16.07
CA VAL A 57 9.19 -8.80 -15.77
C VAL A 57 9.21 -7.93 -14.52
N LYS A 58 8.66 -6.72 -14.67
CA LYS A 58 8.50 -5.76 -13.58
C LYS A 58 7.44 -6.25 -12.59
N TYR A 59 7.69 -6.08 -11.30
CA TYR A 59 6.77 -6.46 -10.23
C TYR A 59 6.86 -5.49 -9.04
N GLU A 60 5.76 -5.37 -8.29
CA GLU A 60 5.76 -4.70 -6.97
C GLU A 60 6.40 -5.61 -5.92
N THR A 61 7.35 -5.07 -5.16
CA THR A 61 8.05 -5.79 -4.10
C THR A 61 7.13 -6.10 -2.93
N ASP A 62 7.50 -7.08 -2.10
CA ASP A 62 6.81 -7.33 -0.84
C ASP A 62 6.81 -6.06 0.04
N SER A 63 7.93 -5.34 0.10
CA SER A 63 8.01 -4.07 0.84
C SER A 63 6.96 -3.04 0.39
N SER A 64 6.69 -2.94 -0.91
CA SER A 64 5.59 -2.11 -1.42
C SER A 64 4.23 -2.60 -0.93
N LYS A 65 3.94 -3.89 -1.13
CA LYS A 65 2.64 -4.49 -0.80
C LYS A 65 2.33 -4.43 0.70
N GLU A 66 3.33 -4.59 1.56
CA GLU A 66 3.18 -4.46 3.01
C GLU A 66 2.76 -3.05 3.41
N CYS A 67 3.29 -2.02 2.75
CA CYS A 67 2.93 -0.64 3.03
C CYS A 67 1.49 -0.30 2.61
N MET A 68 0.89 -0.98 1.64
CA MET A 68 -0.38 -0.54 1.04
C MET A 68 -1.62 -1.11 1.73
N SER A 69 -2.66 -0.29 1.84
CA SER A 69 -3.97 -0.68 2.37
C SER A 69 -4.63 -1.81 1.57
N LYS A 70 -5.37 -2.66 2.28
CA LYS A 70 -6.20 -3.71 1.66
C LYS A 70 -7.55 -3.18 1.18
N ARG A 71 -7.93 -1.94 1.52
CA ARG A 71 -9.24 -1.33 1.20
C ARG A 71 -9.36 -0.80 -0.22
N LYS A 72 -8.23 -0.69 -0.94
CA LYS A 72 -7.98 -0.10 -2.27
C LYS A 72 -7.10 1.15 -2.13
N ARG A 73 -5.91 1.12 -2.75
CA ARG A 73 -5.00 2.27 -2.79
C ARG A 73 -5.64 3.42 -3.56
N LEU A 74 -5.81 4.56 -2.90
CA LEU A 74 -6.19 5.81 -3.52
C LEU A 74 -4.92 6.56 -3.92
N THR A 75 -4.59 6.52 -5.19
CA THR A 75 -3.40 7.18 -5.73
C THR A 75 -3.77 7.95 -6.98
N TYR A 76 -3.11 9.08 -7.24
CA TYR A 76 -3.14 9.64 -8.58
C TYR A 76 -2.52 8.64 -9.57
N SER A 77 -3.03 8.66 -10.80
CA SER A 77 -2.77 7.64 -11.83
C SER A 77 -1.30 7.50 -12.22
N ASP A 78 -0.46 8.46 -11.86
CA ASP A 78 0.90 8.57 -12.36
C ASP A 78 1.94 8.32 -11.26
N PHE A 79 1.50 8.13 -10.01
CA PHE A 79 2.41 7.89 -8.88
C PHE A 79 2.74 6.40 -8.70
N TYR A 80 3.71 5.92 -9.50
CA TYR A 80 4.21 4.54 -9.46
C TYR A 80 5.75 4.51 -9.34
N PRO A 81 6.31 4.93 -8.20
CA PRO A 81 7.75 4.99 -8.02
C PRO A 81 8.38 3.61 -7.84
N SER A 82 9.61 3.46 -8.34
CA SER A 82 10.47 2.31 -8.07
C SER A 82 11.09 2.36 -6.69
N LYS A 83 11.40 3.58 -6.20
CA LYS A 83 11.94 3.84 -4.87
C LYS A 83 11.56 5.26 -4.43
N ILE A 84 11.41 5.44 -3.13
CA ILE A 84 11.27 6.76 -2.50
C ILE A 84 12.41 6.89 -1.49
N GLU A 85 13.11 8.02 -1.49
CA GLU A 85 14.05 8.39 -0.45
C GLU A 85 13.50 9.59 0.32
N ILE A 86 13.02 9.35 1.55
CA ILE A 86 12.45 10.40 2.39
C ILE A 86 13.58 11.28 2.91
N LYS A 87 13.48 12.58 2.64
CA LYS A 87 14.46 13.59 3.07
C LYS A 87 14.04 14.28 4.35
N ASP A 88 12.75 14.59 4.46
CA ASP A 88 12.20 15.31 5.60
C ASP A 88 10.71 15.01 5.78
N ILE A 89 10.23 15.10 7.02
CA ILE A 89 8.80 15.03 7.36
C ILE A 89 8.35 16.44 7.71
N ILE A 90 7.35 16.93 6.99
CA ILE A 90 6.84 18.29 7.17
C ILE A 90 5.83 18.29 8.32
N ASP A 91 6.09 19.10 9.34
CA ASP A 91 5.13 19.38 10.41
C ASP A 91 3.88 20.08 9.85
N LEU A 92 2.73 19.44 10.01
CA LEU A 92 1.46 19.94 9.52
C LEU A 92 0.72 20.71 10.62
N ASP A 93 0.29 21.93 10.31
CA ASP A 93 -0.69 22.64 11.12
C ASP A 93 -2.09 22.02 10.97
N GLU A 94 -3.01 22.36 11.88
CA GLU A 94 -4.36 21.80 11.87
C GLU A 94 -5.13 22.10 10.58
N LYS A 95 -4.87 23.26 9.96
CA LYS A 95 -5.48 23.62 8.68
C LYS A 95 -5.03 22.69 7.56
N SER A 96 -3.73 22.39 7.49
CA SER A 96 -3.14 21.51 6.47
C SER A 96 -3.57 20.07 6.68
N LYS A 97 -3.59 19.59 7.94
CA LYS A 97 -4.14 18.26 8.26
C LYS A 97 -5.57 18.12 7.78
N LYS A 98 -6.43 19.12 8.07
CA LYS A 98 -7.82 19.12 7.64
C LYS A 98 -7.94 19.10 6.12
N ALA A 99 -7.15 19.89 5.40
CA ALA A 99 -7.20 19.92 3.94
C ALA A 99 -6.84 18.56 3.30
N ILE A 100 -5.82 17.87 3.83
CA ILE A 100 -5.43 16.53 3.38
C ILE A 100 -6.55 15.52 3.63
N LEU A 101 -7.15 15.56 4.82
CA LEU A 101 -8.25 14.66 5.18
C LEU A 101 -9.51 14.91 4.35
N ASP A 102 -9.86 16.18 4.09
CA ASP A 102 -11.00 16.55 3.24
C ASP A 102 -10.83 15.97 1.82
N ASP A 103 -9.62 16.02 1.25
CA ASP A 103 -9.34 15.40 -0.04
C ASP A 103 -9.39 13.85 0.03
N TYR A 104 -8.77 13.26 1.04
CA TYR A 104 -8.82 11.81 1.26
C TYR A 104 -10.27 11.30 1.32
N TYR A 105 -11.14 11.95 2.10
CA TYR A 105 -12.54 11.52 2.22
C TYR A 105 -13.29 11.64 0.90
N ARG A 106 -13.07 12.73 0.14
CA ARG A 106 -13.62 12.88 -1.22
C ARG A 106 -13.22 11.71 -2.13
N PHE A 107 -11.97 11.25 -2.06
CA PHE A 107 -11.54 10.05 -2.80
C PHE A 107 -12.23 8.79 -2.29
N THR A 108 -12.35 8.59 -0.99
CA THR A 108 -12.99 7.38 -0.44
C THR A 108 -14.44 7.24 -0.90
N GLU A 109 -15.18 8.35 -0.97
CA GLU A 109 -16.55 8.40 -1.48
C GLU A 109 -16.64 8.07 -2.97
N ASN A 110 -15.76 8.68 -3.79
CA ASN A 110 -15.79 8.53 -5.24
C ASN A 110 -15.35 7.14 -5.74
N TYR A 111 -14.45 6.47 -5.01
CA TYR A 111 -13.80 5.24 -5.50
C TYR A 111 -14.33 3.95 -4.86
N LEU A 112 -15.42 4.02 -4.08
CA LEU A 112 -16.08 2.89 -3.42
C LEU A 112 -15.09 2.01 -2.64
N VAL A 113 -14.34 2.64 -1.74
CA VAL A 113 -13.34 1.99 -0.89
C VAL A 113 -14.04 1.04 0.09
N SER A 114 -13.41 -0.10 0.41
CA SER A 114 -14.00 -1.08 1.33
C SER A 114 -14.32 -0.49 2.71
N ASN A 115 -15.47 -0.86 3.30
CA ASN A 115 -15.92 -0.43 4.64
C ASN A 115 -15.18 -1.13 5.80
N ARG A 116 -13.93 -1.56 5.62
CA ARG A 116 -13.14 -2.09 6.73
C ARG A 116 -12.99 -1.02 7.81
N LYS A 117 -13.02 -1.46 9.07
CA LYS A 117 -12.86 -0.58 10.22
C LYS A 117 -11.46 0.06 10.19
N ILE A 118 -11.42 1.36 10.46
CA ILE A 118 -10.20 2.12 10.67
C ILE A 118 -10.15 2.50 12.15
N ASN A 119 -9.03 2.25 12.82
CA ASN A 119 -8.85 2.66 14.22
C ASN A 119 -8.25 4.06 14.32
N LEU A 120 -7.30 4.39 13.45
CA LEU A 120 -6.54 5.64 13.45
C LEU A 120 -6.30 6.11 12.02
N ILE A 121 -6.24 7.43 11.83
CA ILE A 121 -5.95 8.10 10.55
C ILE A 121 -4.92 9.18 10.83
N GLU A 122 -3.80 9.15 10.10
CA GLU A 122 -2.70 10.09 10.23
C GLU A 122 -2.36 10.70 8.86
N PRO A 123 -2.69 12.00 8.62
CA PRO A 123 -2.22 12.72 7.45
C PRO A 123 -0.74 13.08 7.63
N ILE A 124 0.06 12.80 6.60
CA ILE A 124 1.52 12.98 6.61
C ILE A 124 1.91 13.70 5.33
N ARG A 125 2.85 14.64 5.44
CA ARG A 125 3.49 15.27 4.30
C ARG A 125 5.01 15.14 4.43
N LEU A 126 5.66 14.84 3.33
CA LEU A 126 7.10 14.57 3.33
C LEU A 126 7.76 15.14 2.08
N LYS A 127 8.99 15.61 2.25
CA LYS A 127 9.90 15.91 1.15
C LYS A 127 10.65 14.64 0.81
N ALA A 128 10.66 14.26 -0.46
CA ALA A 128 11.34 13.06 -0.88
C ALA A 128 12.01 13.24 -2.23
N LYS A 129 13.05 12.42 -2.45
CA LYS A 129 13.54 12.13 -3.78
C LYS A 129 12.84 10.88 -4.29
N VAL A 130 12.12 11.01 -5.39
CA VAL A 130 11.32 9.95 -5.99
C VAL A 130 12.05 9.43 -7.21
N TYR A 131 12.14 8.09 -7.30
CA TYR A 131 12.82 7.40 -8.38
C TYR A 131 11.78 6.67 -9.21
N TYR A 132 11.56 7.11 -10.43
CA TYR A 132 10.68 6.44 -11.38
C TYR A 132 11.49 5.51 -12.27
N ASP A 133 10.87 4.41 -12.67
CA ASP A 133 11.47 3.46 -13.60
C ASP A 133 11.74 4.14 -14.96
N SER A 134 12.99 4.07 -15.42
CA SER A 134 13.39 4.52 -16.76
C SER A 134 13.95 3.38 -17.61
N GLY A 135 13.69 2.13 -17.23
CA GLY A 135 14.15 0.91 -17.89
C GLY A 135 15.17 0.12 -17.07
N ALA A 136 15.69 -0.95 -17.67
CA ALA A 136 16.71 -1.79 -17.07
C ALA A 136 17.68 -2.34 -18.12
N SER A 137 18.97 -2.47 -17.77
CA SER A 137 19.95 -3.26 -18.54
C SER A 137 20.09 -4.66 -17.92
N TYR A 138 20.67 -5.60 -18.66
CA TYR A 138 20.97 -6.94 -18.16
C TYR A 138 22.48 -7.18 -18.19
N GLU A 139 23.08 -7.31 -17.01
CA GLU A 139 24.52 -7.41 -16.79
C GLU A 139 24.79 -8.45 -15.70
N ASP A 140 25.81 -9.29 -15.90
CA ASP A 140 26.24 -10.34 -14.95
C ASP A 140 25.10 -11.22 -14.40
N GLY A 141 24.14 -11.57 -15.26
CA GLY A 141 23.03 -12.44 -14.89
C GLY A 141 21.92 -11.76 -14.08
N LYS A 142 21.92 -10.42 -14.01
CA LYS A 142 20.97 -9.62 -13.24
C LYS A 142 20.47 -8.43 -14.04
N TYR A 143 19.24 -8.02 -13.76
CA TYR A 143 18.74 -6.74 -14.25
C TYR A 143 19.26 -5.61 -13.38
N ILE A 144 19.88 -4.61 -14.01
CA ILE A 144 20.30 -3.36 -13.39
C ILE A 144 19.25 -2.32 -13.76
N GLU A 145 18.59 -1.78 -12.74
CA GLU A 145 17.51 -0.81 -12.88
C GLU A 145 18.08 0.59 -13.13
N SER A 146 17.48 1.30 -14.08
CA SER A 146 17.72 2.71 -14.35
C SER A 146 16.54 3.53 -13.85
N TYR A 147 16.84 4.72 -13.34
CA TYR A 147 15.81 5.61 -12.80
C TYR A 147 15.92 7.02 -13.36
N SER A 148 14.76 7.64 -13.58
CA SER A 148 14.65 9.09 -13.52
C SER A 148 14.36 9.51 -12.08
N GLU A 149 14.83 10.69 -11.71
CA GLU A 149 14.77 11.17 -10.33
C GLU A 149 14.10 12.54 -10.29
N GLU A 150 13.25 12.75 -9.30
CA GLU A 150 12.54 14.00 -9.07
C GLU A 150 12.55 14.33 -7.57
N ASN A 151 12.65 15.60 -7.21
CA ASN A 151 12.34 16.02 -5.85
C ASN A 151 10.85 16.36 -5.79
N SER A 152 10.13 15.72 -4.88
CA SER A 152 8.69 15.85 -4.79
C SER A 152 8.25 16.06 -3.35
N VAL A 153 7.12 16.74 -3.19
CA VAL A 153 6.37 16.78 -1.95
C VAL A 153 5.28 15.70 -2.04
N ILE A 154 5.38 14.69 -1.19
CA ILE A 154 4.41 13.60 -1.11
C ILE A 154 3.47 13.88 0.04
N THR A 155 2.18 13.80 -0.23
CA THR A 155 1.12 13.78 0.78
C THR A 155 0.54 12.37 0.85
N LEU A 156 0.47 11.80 2.05
CA LEU A 156 -0.13 10.49 2.27
C LEU A 156 -1.04 10.47 3.48
N VAL A 157 -1.98 9.54 3.50
CA VAL A 157 -2.78 9.22 4.69
C VAL A 157 -2.47 7.79 5.08
N ALA A 158 -1.86 7.66 6.26
CA ALA A 158 -1.67 6.37 6.91
C ALA A 158 -2.89 6.05 7.77
N ILE A 159 -3.36 4.81 7.69
CA ILE A 159 -4.48 4.31 8.52
C ILE A 159 -4.04 3.07 9.28
N ASP A 160 -4.57 2.88 10.49
CA ASP A 160 -4.51 1.60 11.18
C ASP A 160 -5.76 0.77 10.87
N GLU A 161 -5.58 -0.34 10.15
CA GLU A 161 -6.65 -1.31 9.83
C GLU A 161 -6.90 -2.33 10.98
N GLY A 162 -6.22 -2.18 12.13
CA GLY A 162 -6.22 -3.13 13.24
C GLY A 162 -5.13 -4.21 13.15
N GLU A 163 -4.39 -4.23 12.04
CA GLU A 163 -3.20 -5.07 11.81
C GLU A 163 -1.93 -4.19 11.67
N GLY A 164 -2.00 -2.92 12.06
CA GLY A 164 -0.92 -1.94 11.92
C GLY A 164 -1.16 -0.93 10.80
N PHE A 165 -0.26 0.05 10.74
CA PHE A 165 -0.34 1.20 9.84
C PHE A 165 -0.04 0.83 8.40
N VAL A 166 -0.84 1.39 7.49
CA VAL A 166 -0.77 1.19 6.05
C VAL A 166 -1.09 2.49 5.33
N ILE A 167 -0.63 2.65 4.10
CA ILE A 167 -0.93 3.78 3.22
C ILE A 167 -2.24 3.48 2.49
N ASP A 168 -3.27 4.27 2.77
CA ASP A 168 -4.57 4.17 2.08
C ASP A 168 -4.69 5.19 0.96
N TYR A 169 -4.03 6.34 1.12
CA TYR A 169 -3.99 7.42 0.15
C TYR A 169 -2.58 7.97 -0.01
N ILE A 170 -2.19 8.26 -1.25
CA ILE A 170 -0.90 8.85 -1.57
C ILE A 170 -0.98 9.68 -2.85
N VAL A 171 -0.44 10.89 -2.80
CA VAL A 171 -0.31 11.80 -3.93
C VAL A 171 1.06 12.47 -3.88
N SER A 172 1.58 12.81 -5.05
CA SER A 172 2.87 13.48 -5.19
C SER A 172 2.70 14.71 -6.05
N GLU A 173 3.35 15.78 -5.64
CA GLU A 173 3.43 17.05 -6.34
C GLU A 173 4.91 17.37 -6.55
N GLU A 174 5.28 17.83 -7.74
CA GLU A 174 6.66 18.25 -8.02
C GLU A 174 7.03 19.42 -7.10
N GLU A 175 8.22 19.37 -6.48
CA GLU A 175 8.70 20.47 -5.65
C GLU A 175 9.11 21.64 -6.57
N ILE A 176 8.23 22.63 -6.72
CA ILE A 176 8.53 23.85 -7.47
C ILE A 176 9.62 24.63 -6.71
N GLN A 177 10.79 24.76 -7.34
CA GLN A 177 11.95 25.49 -6.83
C GLN A 177 11.76 27.01 -6.85
#